data_AF-A0A6N6T0A4-F1
#
_entry.id   AF-A0A6N6T0A4-F1
#
_cell.length_a   1.000
_cell.length_b   1.000
_cell.length_c   1.000
_cell.angle_alpha   90.00
_cell.angle_beta   90.00
_cell.angle_gamma   90.00
#
_symmetry.space_group_name_H-M   'P 1'
#
loop_
_entity.id
_entity.type
_entity.pdbx_description
1 polymer ?
#
loop_
_entity_poly.entity_id
_entity_poly.type
_entity_poly.pdbx_seq_one_letter_code
_entity_poly.pdbx_strand_id
1 'polypeptide(L)'
;MALPGVDLTNQDMSGRRISANVRNSPPTQDLPLTRLPIMRPSVSRHFRMSSRAISTAGGLLLAACAATGTQTAPSSPTALEKLLAGVTAPTSPAPAPQPGALPESSAPATAVEKGDCGSAAQCKSLLKAMIDDPKRTWVGRRPSPAAYVNGTRQFAYRALRKKLSCRELALALDELHAVANSTDSLPGATPAQISRTRALSTQVEAELRSERARRCRA
;
A
#
# COMPACT_ATOMS: atom_id res chain seq x y z
N MET A 1 -7.04 54.04 -8.78
CA MET A 1 -5.99 53.12 -9.27
C MET A 1 -6.56 51.72 -9.23
N ALA A 2 -6.96 51.21 -10.40
CA ALA A 2 -7.68 49.95 -10.57
C ALA A 2 -6.69 48.82 -10.91
N LEU A 3 -6.87 47.65 -10.30
CA LEU A 3 -6.12 46.44 -10.62
C LEU A 3 -6.82 45.71 -11.79
N PRO A 4 -6.08 45.23 -12.81
CA PRO A 4 -6.66 44.54 -13.95
C PRO A 4 -7.07 43.11 -13.62
N GLY A 5 -8.18 42.71 -14.26
CA GLY A 5 -8.85 41.43 -14.10
C GLY A 5 -8.06 40.22 -14.57
N VAL A 6 -8.26 39.12 -13.86
CA VAL A 6 -7.86 37.79 -14.27
C VAL A 6 -8.99 37.16 -15.09
N ASP A 7 -8.68 36.99 -16.37
CA ASP A 7 -9.48 36.30 -17.37
C ASP A 7 -9.54 34.79 -17.06
N LEU A 8 -10.71 34.30 -16.66
CA LEU A 8 -11.02 32.88 -16.58
C LEU A 8 -11.50 32.40 -17.96
N THR A 9 -10.56 32.18 -18.87
CA THR A 9 -10.84 31.44 -20.09
C THR A 9 -10.98 29.95 -19.77
N ASN A 10 -12.24 29.57 -19.58
CA ASN A 10 -12.77 28.22 -19.74
C ASN A 10 -12.28 27.66 -21.08
N GLN A 11 -11.23 26.83 -21.07
CA GLN A 11 -10.83 26.07 -22.25
C GLN A 11 -11.35 24.64 -22.11
N ASP A 12 -12.59 24.51 -22.59
CA ASP A 12 -13.19 23.30 -23.12
C ASP A 12 -12.18 22.56 -24.02
N MET A 13 -11.85 21.32 -23.65
CA MET A 13 -11.20 20.36 -24.54
C MET A 13 -11.86 18.99 -24.39
N SER A 14 -12.77 18.74 -25.31
CA SER A 14 -13.01 17.43 -25.94
C SER A 14 -13.59 16.32 -25.05
N GLY A 15 -14.91 16.37 -24.84
CA GLY A 15 -15.83 15.71 -25.77
C GLY A 15 -15.52 14.27 -26.25
N ARG A 16 -14.85 13.40 -25.48
CA ARG A 16 -14.90 11.96 -25.74
C ARG A 16 -16.20 11.39 -25.22
N ARG A 17 -17.22 11.40 -26.08
CA ARG A 17 -18.32 10.44 -26.00
C ARG A 17 -17.68 9.05 -26.03
N ILE A 18 -17.62 8.40 -24.88
CA ILE A 18 -17.47 6.95 -24.83
C ILE A 18 -18.81 6.42 -25.32
N SER A 19 -18.96 6.29 -26.64
CA SER A 19 -20.00 5.44 -27.21
C SER A 19 -19.82 4.06 -26.60
N ALA A 20 -20.81 3.65 -25.80
CA ALA A 20 -20.98 2.28 -25.37
C ALA A 20 -21.04 1.42 -26.63
N ASN A 21 -19.91 0.80 -26.98
CA ASN A 21 -19.86 -0.22 -28.00
C ASN A 21 -20.43 -1.48 -27.34
N VAL A 22 -21.77 -1.57 -27.32
CA VAL A 22 -22.52 -2.81 -27.16
C VAL A 22 -22.17 -3.67 -28.37
N ARG A 23 -21.03 -4.35 -28.29
CA ARG A 23 -20.73 -5.46 -29.18
C ARG A 23 -21.59 -6.62 -28.71
N ASN A 24 -22.58 -6.90 -29.53
CA ASN A 24 -23.28 -8.18 -29.68
C ASN A 24 -22.54 -9.33 -28.99
N SER A 25 -23.13 -9.85 -27.92
CA SER A 25 -22.83 -11.20 -27.45
C SER A 25 -23.15 -12.18 -28.59
N PRO A 26 -22.22 -13.06 -28.98
CA PRO A 26 -22.57 -14.15 -29.90
C PRO A 26 -23.58 -15.09 -29.22
N PRO A 27 -24.49 -15.71 -29.98
CA PRO A 27 -25.39 -16.71 -29.45
C PRO A 27 -24.58 -17.89 -28.89
N THR A 28 -24.90 -18.29 -27.66
CA THR A 28 -24.47 -19.53 -27.04
C THR A 28 -24.83 -20.69 -27.97
N GLN A 29 -23.83 -21.27 -28.63
CA GLN A 29 -24.00 -22.56 -29.27
C GLN A 29 -23.73 -23.66 -28.23
N ASP A 30 -24.79 -24.38 -27.89
CA ASP A 30 -24.74 -25.68 -27.23
C ASP A 30 -23.85 -26.62 -28.05
N LEU A 31 -22.64 -26.88 -27.54
CA LEU A 31 -21.75 -27.90 -28.10
C LEU A 31 -21.89 -29.19 -27.28
N PRO A 32 -22.08 -30.35 -27.93
CA PRO A 32 -22.19 -31.63 -27.27
C PRO A 32 -20.89 -31.98 -26.55
N LEU A 33 -21.04 -32.50 -25.32
CA LEU A 33 -19.97 -33.05 -24.46
C LEU A 33 -19.13 -34.08 -25.23
N THR A 34 -18.13 -33.61 -25.96
CA THR A 34 -17.09 -34.46 -26.52
C THR A 34 -16.00 -34.55 -25.48
N ARG A 35 -15.95 -35.72 -24.85
CA ARG A 35 -14.96 -36.22 -23.90
C ARG A 35 -13.54 -35.94 -24.41
N LEU A 36 -12.90 -34.89 -23.90
CA LEU A 36 -11.49 -34.59 -24.21
C LEU A 36 -10.57 -35.49 -23.37
N PRO A 37 -9.46 -35.98 -23.96
CA PRO A 37 -8.47 -36.77 -23.23
C PRO A 37 -7.76 -35.92 -22.18
N ILE A 38 -7.55 -36.52 -21.02
CA ILE A 38 -6.79 -35.99 -19.89
C ILE A 38 -5.35 -35.71 -20.35
N MET A 39 -5.05 -34.47 -20.73
CA MET A 39 -3.68 -34.01 -20.90
C MET A 39 -3.06 -33.79 -19.52
N ARG A 40 -2.16 -34.70 -19.15
CA ARG A 40 -1.28 -34.56 -17.99
C ARG A 40 -0.40 -33.31 -18.16
N PRO A 41 -0.26 -32.45 -17.15
CA PRO A 41 0.73 -31.38 -17.19
C PRO A 41 2.13 -32.00 -17.16
N SER A 42 2.85 -31.84 -18.27
CA SER A 42 4.28 -32.16 -18.35
C SER A 42 5.06 -31.18 -17.47
N VAL A 43 5.62 -31.71 -16.38
CA VAL A 43 6.55 -31.00 -15.51
C VAL A 43 7.87 -30.82 -16.27
N SER A 44 7.96 -29.79 -17.10
CA SER A 44 9.23 -29.39 -17.72
C SER A 44 9.99 -28.48 -16.77
N ARG A 45 10.99 -29.09 -16.13
CA ARG A 45 12.08 -28.46 -15.39
C ARG A 45 12.89 -27.52 -16.29
N HIS A 46 13.57 -26.59 -15.63
CA HIS A 46 14.72 -25.79 -16.08
C HIS A 46 14.44 -24.54 -16.91
N PHE A 47 14.00 -23.47 -16.22
CA PHE A 47 14.42 -22.14 -16.61
C PHE A 47 15.84 -21.89 -16.05
N ARG A 48 16.87 -22.28 -16.82
CA ARG A 48 18.23 -21.74 -16.63
C ARG A 48 18.16 -20.26 -17.00
N MET A 49 18.22 -19.36 -16.00
CA MET A 49 18.62 -17.98 -16.24
C MET A 49 20.05 -18.00 -16.78
N SER A 50 20.18 -17.89 -18.10
CA SER A 50 21.44 -17.69 -18.77
C SER A 50 21.86 -16.25 -18.51
N SER A 51 22.83 -16.07 -17.61
CA SER A 51 23.55 -14.82 -17.38
C SER A 51 24.26 -14.43 -18.68
N ARG A 52 23.57 -13.70 -19.55
CA ARG A 52 24.25 -12.91 -20.58
C ARG A 52 24.87 -11.71 -19.90
N ALA A 53 26.15 -11.85 -19.57
CA ALA A 53 27.06 -10.74 -19.38
C ALA A 53 27.07 -9.94 -20.70
N ILE A 54 26.28 -8.88 -20.76
CA ILE A 54 26.42 -7.87 -21.79
C ILE A 54 27.59 -6.99 -21.32
N SER A 55 28.79 -7.35 -21.77
CA SER A 55 29.92 -6.43 -21.80
C SER A 55 29.60 -5.31 -22.79
N THR A 56 28.98 -4.24 -22.31
CA THR A 56 29.05 -2.95 -23.01
C THR A 56 30.38 -2.30 -22.67
N ALA A 57 31.41 -2.67 -23.44
CA ALA A 57 32.50 -1.76 -23.71
C ALA A 57 31.95 -0.69 -24.67
N GLY A 58 31.88 0.56 -24.23
CA GLY A 58 31.44 1.63 -25.12
C GLY A 58 31.10 2.93 -24.41
N GLY A 59 32.07 3.85 -24.39
CA GLY A 59 31.79 5.26 -24.65
C GLY A 59 31.48 6.13 -23.44
N LEU A 60 32.53 6.77 -22.93
CA LEU A 60 32.51 8.14 -22.42
C LEU A 60 31.49 9.03 -23.17
N LEU A 61 30.66 9.76 -22.44
CA LEU A 61 30.49 11.21 -22.62
C LEU A 61 29.96 11.80 -21.31
N LEU A 62 30.88 12.44 -20.59
CA LEU A 62 30.63 13.28 -19.43
C LEU A 62 29.86 14.53 -19.88
N ALA A 63 28.61 14.68 -19.44
CA ALA A 63 27.93 15.96 -19.41
C ALA A 63 27.75 16.37 -17.94
N ALA A 64 28.69 17.17 -17.46
CA ALA A 64 28.68 17.80 -16.16
C ALA A 64 27.58 18.88 -16.11
N CYS A 65 26.51 18.66 -15.35
CA CYS A 65 25.65 19.74 -14.89
C CYS A 65 26.04 20.05 -13.43
N ALA A 66 26.86 21.08 -13.26
CA ALA A 66 27.09 21.71 -11.99
C ALA A 66 25.84 22.52 -11.61
N ALA A 67 25.03 21.99 -10.69
CA ALA A 67 24.03 22.78 -9.98
C ALA A 67 24.58 23.06 -8.58
N THR A 68 25.20 24.23 -8.43
CA THR A 68 25.59 24.85 -7.16
C THR A 68 24.32 25.21 -6.38
N GLY A 69 23.87 24.28 -5.54
CA GLY A 69 22.83 24.51 -4.54
C GLY A 69 23.46 24.79 -3.18
N THR A 70 23.34 26.04 -2.75
CA THR A 70 23.90 26.66 -1.56
C THR A 70 23.65 25.88 -0.27
N GLN A 71 24.76 25.59 0.40
CA GLN A 71 24.87 25.03 1.74
C GLN A 71 24.36 26.09 2.75
N THR A 72 23.23 25.83 3.42
CA THR A 72 22.80 26.62 4.58
C THR A 72 23.04 25.76 5.83
N ALA A 73 23.92 26.28 6.69
CA ALA A 73 24.44 25.65 7.89
C ALA A 73 23.37 25.47 9.00
N PRO A 74 23.67 24.69 10.05
CA PRO A 74 22.71 24.22 11.05
C PRO A 74 22.49 25.24 12.17
N SER A 75 21.25 25.31 12.66
CA SER A 75 20.90 25.99 13.90
C SER A 75 20.30 24.99 14.90
N SER A 76 21.10 24.63 15.88
CA SER A 76 20.71 24.13 17.21
C SER A 76 21.48 24.99 18.22
N PRO A 77 21.24 24.97 19.54
CA PRO A 77 20.13 24.45 20.34
C PRO A 77 19.62 25.49 21.38
N THR A 78 18.38 25.39 21.89
CA THR A 78 18.11 25.72 23.31
C THR A 78 16.74 25.26 23.80
N ALA A 79 16.76 24.57 24.94
CA ALA A 79 15.81 24.61 26.04
C ALA A 79 14.31 24.37 25.77
N LEU A 80 13.84 23.18 26.15
CA LEU A 80 12.84 23.12 27.23
C LEU A 80 12.95 21.79 27.98
N GLU A 81 13.85 21.82 28.95
CA GLU A 81 13.82 21.02 30.17
C GLU A 81 12.58 21.42 31.00
N LYS A 82 12.04 20.46 31.78
CA LYS A 82 10.88 20.54 32.69
C LYS A 82 9.49 20.39 32.06
N LEU A 83 8.96 19.17 32.19
CA LEU A 83 7.74 18.92 32.96
C LEU A 83 7.73 17.44 33.40
N LEU A 84 8.50 17.16 34.46
CA LEU A 84 8.22 16.07 35.39
C LEU A 84 7.10 16.55 36.31
N ALA A 85 5.89 16.05 36.08
CA ALA A 85 4.79 15.98 37.05
C ALA A 85 3.90 14.84 36.52
N GLY A 86 3.96 13.64 37.08
CA GLY A 86 3.36 13.38 38.38
C GLY A 86 1.85 13.21 38.22
N VAL A 87 1.41 12.11 37.63
CA VAL A 87 0.02 11.64 37.76
C VAL A 87 0.03 10.16 38.11
N THR A 88 -0.44 9.95 39.32
CA THR A 88 -0.69 8.70 40.04
C THR A 88 -1.62 7.76 39.28
N ALA A 89 -1.25 6.49 39.28
CA ALA A 89 -2.11 5.39 38.90
C ALA A 89 -3.34 5.29 39.83
N PRO A 90 -4.56 5.12 39.30
CA PRO A 90 -5.63 4.46 40.02
C PRO A 90 -5.55 2.95 39.74
N THR A 91 -5.12 2.20 40.76
CA THR A 91 -5.36 0.77 40.90
C THR A 91 -6.86 0.52 40.85
N SER A 92 -7.35 -0.01 39.73
CA SER A 92 -8.72 -0.49 39.60
C SER A 92 -8.78 -1.97 40.02
N PRO A 93 -9.65 -2.36 40.96
CA PRO A 93 -9.75 -3.73 41.43
C PRO A 93 -10.29 -4.67 40.35
N ALA A 94 -9.63 -5.81 40.22
CA ALA A 94 -10.01 -6.93 39.37
C ALA A 94 -11.39 -7.50 39.78
N PRO A 95 -12.33 -7.68 38.84
CA PRO A 95 -13.49 -8.56 39.02
C PRO A 95 -13.05 -10.03 38.93
N ALA A 96 -13.58 -10.84 39.84
CA ALA A 96 -13.43 -12.29 39.89
C ALA A 96 -13.88 -12.99 38.59
N PRO A 97 -13.33 -14.19 38.29
CA PRO A 97 -13.73 -14.98 37.12
C PRO A 97 -15.14 -15.58 37.31
N GLN A 98 -16.04 -15.31 36.35
CA GLN A 98 -17.27 -16.08 36.21
C GLN A 98 -16.99 -17.36 35.41
N PRO A 99 -17.33 -18.55 35.94
CA PRO A 99 -17.32 -19.79 35.17
C PRO A 99 -18.66 -19.94 34.44
N GLY A 100 -18.60 -20.08 33.11
CA GLY A 100 -19.72 -20.61 32.32
C GLY A 100 -20.43 -19.59 31.43
N ALA A 101 -19.81 -19.25 30.31
CA ALA A 101 -20.54 -18.94 29.08
C ALA A 101 -19.74 -19.51 27.90
N LEU A 102 -20.37 -20.44 27.20
CA LEU A 102 -19.86 -21.05 25.97
C LEU A 102 -19.54 -19.94 24.94
N PRO A 103 -18.45 -20.04 24.16
CA PRO A 103 -18.15 -19.05 23.14
C PRO A 103 -19.15 -19.17 22.00
N GLU A 104 -20.22 -18.37 22.09
CA GLU A 104 -21.05 -18.01 20.96
C GLU A 104 -20.13 -17.32 19.94
N SER A 105 -20.10 -17.90 18.74
CA SER A 105 -19.31 -17.49 17.58
C SER A 105 -19.64 -16.03 17.22
N SER A 106 -18.98 -15.12 17.91
CA SER A 106 -18.99 -13.70 17.61
C SER A 106 -18.12 -13.54 16.37
N ALA A 107 -18.75 -13.45 15.21
CA ALA A 107 -18.12 -12.89 14.02
C ALA A 107 -17.42 -11.59 14.45
N PRO A 108 -16.12 -11.41 14.18
CA PRO A 108 -15.40 -10.26 14.69
C PRO A 108 -16.03 -8.99 14.11
N ALA A 109 -16.66 -8.21 14.99
CA ALA A 109 -17.07 -6.86 14.70
C ALA A 109 -15.87 -6.15 14.07
N THR A 110 -16.05 -5.74 12.82
CA THR A 110 -15.11 -4.91 12.09
C THR A 110 -14.90 -3.64 12.89
N ALA A 111 -13.86 -3.63 13.73
CA ALA A 111 -13.29 -2.40 14.25
C ALA A 111 -12.75 -1.66 13.03
N VAL A 112 -13.61 -0.83 12.44
CA VAL A 112 -13.27 0.11 11.38
C VAL A 112 -12.17 0.97 11.96
N GLU A 113 -10.94 0.67 11.57
CA GLU A 113 -9.79 1.45 11.97
C GLU A 113 -10.04 2.91 11.62
N LYS A 114 -9.73 3.79 12.56
CA LYS A 114 -9.63 5.25 12.35
C LYS A 114 -8.37 5.51 11.50
N GLY A 115 -8.29 4.89 10.32
CA GLY A 115 -7.13 4.80 9.44
C GLY A 115 -7.30 5.58 8.14
N ASP A 116 -8.36 6.37 8.03
CA ASP A 116 -8.58 7.25 6.90
C ASP A 116 -8.00 8.64 7.19
N CYS A 117 -7.19 9.15 6.26
CA CYS A 117 -6.68 10.51 6.26
C CYS A 117 -7.25 11.27 5.06
N GLY A 118 -7.78 12.48 5.28
CA GLY A 118 -8.41 13.30 4.24
C GLY A 118 -7.48 14.35 3.61
N SER A 119 -6.31 14.60 4.20
CA SER A 119 -5.31 15.57 3.71
C SER A 119 -3.89 15.04 3.81
N ALA A 120 -2.97 15.61 3.02
CA ALA A 120 -1.56 15.21 3.02
C ALA A 120 -0.91 15.31 4.42
N ALA A 121 -1.25 16.35 5.19
CA ALA A 121 -0.77 16.52 6.57
C ALA A 121 -1.28 15.41 7.50
N GLN A 122 -2.56 15.05 7.40
CA GLN A 122 -3.15 13.95 8.15
C GLN A 122 -2.51 12.61 7.76
N CYS A 123 -2.29 12.36 6.47
CA CYS A 123 -1.66 11.12 6.01
C CYS A 123 -0.21 11.00 6.49
N LYS A 124 0.54 12.11 6.51
CA LYS A 124 1.89 12.13 7.08
C LYS A 124 1.89 11.85 8.58
N SER A 125 0.93 12.41 9.32
CA SER A 125 0.79 12.15 10.76
C SER A 125 0.42 10.70 11.04
N LEU A 126 -0.52 10.14 10.27
CA LEU A 126 -0.92 8.74 10.36
C LEU A 126 0.25 7.81 10.02
N LEU A 127 0.98 8.08 8.93
CA LEU A 127 2.18 7.34 8.56
C LEU A 127 3.20 7.31 9.70
N LYS A 128 3.47 8.47 10.31
CA LYS A 128 4.38 8.57 11.44
C LYS A 128 3.89 7.72 12.62
N ALA A 129 2.61 7.80 12.98
CA ALA A 129 2.04 6.98 14.05
C ALA A 129 2.19 5.46 13.77
N MET A 130 1.99 5.02 12.52
CA MET A 130 2.16 3.62 12.13
C MET A 130 3.62 3.14 12.20
N ILE A 131 4.58 4.01 11.86
CA ILE A 131 6.02 3.73 11.93
C ILE A 131 6.51 3.71 13.38
N ASP A 132 5.99 4.60 14.20
CA ASP A 132 6.37 4.76 15.60
C ASP A 132 5.73 3.70 16.51
N ASP A 133 4.70 2.96 16.07
CA ASP A 133 4.14 1.81 16.80
C ASP A 133 5.14 0.64 16.83
N PRO A 134 5.78 0.33 17.98
CA PRO A 134 6.78 -0.73 18.07
C PRO A 134 6.15 -2.13 17.99
N LYS A 135 4.87 -2.25 18.37
CA LYS A 135 4.10 -3.51 18.36
C LYS A 135 3.44 -3.74 17.01
N ARG A 136 3.36 -2.71 16.15
CA ARG A 136 2.79 -2.75 14.80
C ARG A 136 1.42 -3.43 14.78
N THR A 137 0.57 -3.04 15.74
CA THR A 137 -0.74 -3.63 16.00
C THR A 137 -1.69 -3.54 14.79
N TRP A 138 -1.38 -2.67 13.84
CA TRP A 138 -2.09 -2.50 12.59
C TRP A 138 -1.78 -3.62 11.57
N VAL A 139 -0.62 -4.28 11.63
CA VAL A 139 -0.24 -5.34 10.68
C VAL A 139 -1.13 -6.56 10.85
N GLY A 140 -1.69 -7.06 9.74
CA GLY A 140 -2.62 -8.20 9.75
C GLY A 140 -4.07 -7.82 10.13
N ARG A 141 -4.32 -6.57 10.53
CA ARG A 141 -5.69 -6.07 10.70
C ARG A 141 -6.21 -5.46 9.41
N ARG A 142 -7.35 -5.96 8.91
CA ARG A 142 -7.96 -5.44 7.69
C ARG A 142 -8.41 -3.97 7.89
N PRO A 143 -7.83 -3.00 7.15
CA PRO A 143 -8.28 -1.61 7.19
C PRO A 143 -9.57 -1.42 6.40
N SER A 144 -10.17 -0.23 6.50
CA SER A 144 -11.30 0.17 5.65
C SER A 144 -10.87 0.18 4.17
N PRO A 145 -11.81 -0.03 3.22
CA PRO A 145 -11.49 0.06 1.80
C PRO A 145 -10.92 1.44 1.40
N ALA A 146 -11.42 2.52 2.00
CA ALA A 146 -10.93 3.88 1.79
C ALA A 146 -9.46 4.05 2.23
N ALA A 147 -9.05 3.36 3.29
CA ALA A 147 -7.70 3.48 3.84
C ALA A 147 -6.63 2.88 2.93
N TYR A 148 -7.01 1.98 2.02
CA TYR A 148 -6.08 1.49 1.00
C TYR A 148 -5.77 2.55 -0.07
N VAL A 149 -6.75 3.40 -0.42
CA VAL A 149 -6.63 4.38 -1.51
C VAL A 149 -5.60 5.46 -1.18
N ASN A 150 -5.45 5.82 0.09
CA ASN A 150 -4.54 6.89 0.48
C ASN A 150 -3.05 6.53 0.39
N GLY A 151 -2.70 5.24 0.27
CA GLY A 151 -1.31 4.79 0.13
C GLY A 151 -0.49 4.74 1.44
N THR A 152 -1.02 5.25 2.55
CA THR A 152 -0.31 5.43 3.83
C THR A 152 0.21 4.10 4.36
N ARG A 153 -0.63 3.06 4.29
CA ARG A 153 -0.28 1.72 4.77
C ARG A 153 0.82 1.05 3.93
N GLN A 154 0.80 1.24 2.62
CA GLN A 154 1.86 0.78 1.71
C GLN A 154 3.18 1.48 2.03
N PHE A 155 3.16 2.80 2.28
CA PHE A 155 4.35 3.53 2.70
C PHE A 155 4.88 3.06 4.08
N ALA A 156 4.00 2.75 5.03
CA ALA A 156 4.38 2.21 6.33
C ALA A 156 5.11 0.86 6.19
N TYR A 157 4.56 -0.06 5.38
CA TYR A 157 5.24 -1.33 5.07
C TYR A 157 6.62 -1.11 4.43
N ARG A 158 6.72 -0.18 3.49
CA ARG A 158 7.99 0.13 2.83
C ARG A 158 9.04 0.68 3.80
N ALA A 159 8.63 1.61 4.66
CA ALA A 159 9.50 2.22 5.68
C ALA A 159 9.95 1.21 6.74
N LEU A 160 9.06 0.30 7.13
CA LEU A 160 9.32 -0.73 8.14
C LEU A 160 9.89 -2.03 7.56
N ARG A 161 10.08 -2.16 6.25
CA ARG A 161 10.50 -3.40 5.57
C ARG A 161 11.60 -4.17 6.28
N LYS A 162 12.69 -3.50 6.67
CA LYS A 162 13.83 -4.13 7.36
C LYS A 162 13.55 -4.48 8.84
N LYS A 163 12.51 -3.90 9.44
CA LYS A 163 12.10 -4.09 10.83
C LYS A 163 10.97 -5.11 11.00
N LEU A 164 10.23 -5.43 9.94
CA LEU A 164 9.18 -6.45 9.98
C LEU A 164 9.78 -7.85 10.23
N SER A 165 9.16 -8.61 11.11
CA SER A 165 9.43 -10.03 11.31
C SER A 165 8.96 -10.86 10.11
N CYS A 166 9.44 -12.10 9.98
CA CYS A 166 9.03 -12.99 8.89
C CYS A 166 7.50 -13.26 8.85
N ARG A 167 6.86 -13.31 10.02
CA ARG A 167 5.40 -13.43 10.12
C ARG A 167 4.70 -12.17 9.63
N GLU A 168 5.16 -11.00 10.06
CA GLU A 168 4.60 -9.72 9.61
C GLU A 168 4.82 -9.48 8.11
N LEU A 169 5.97 -9.90 7.55
CA LEU A 169 6.23 -9.87 6.11
C LEU A 169 5.25 -10.75 5.33
N ALA A 170 4.92 -11.95 5.83
CA ALA A 170 3.94 -12.82 5.19
C ALA A 170 2.54 -12.17 5.20
N LEU A 171 2.09 -11.66 6.36
CA LEU A 171 0.80 -10.98 6.48
C LEU A 171 0.70 -9.73 5.60
N ALA A 172 1.77 -8.93 5.52
CA ALA A 172 1.82 -7.76 4.65
C ALA A 172 1.72 -8.14 3.17
N LEU A 173 2.36 -9.23 2.75
CA LEU A 173 2.26 -9.73 1.38
C LEU A 173 0.84 -10.23 1.05
N ASP A 174 0.23 -11.00 1.95
CA ASP A 174 -1.14 -11.49 1.78
C ASP A 174 -2.13 -10.32 1.64
N GLU A 175 -1.94 -9.27 2.44
CA GLU A 175 -2.73 -8.06 2.38
C GLU A 175 -2.55 -7.30 1.07
N LEU A 176 -1.31 -7.04 0.64
CA LEU A 176 -1.04 -6.32 -0.62
C LEU A 176 -1.60 -7.09 -1.83
N HIS A 177 -1.52 -8.42 -1.81
CA HIS A 177 -2.14 -9.28 -2.81
C HIS A 177 -3.67 -9.17 -2.79
N ALA A 178 -4.29 -9.17 -1.61
CA ALA A 178 -5.74 -9.00 -1.48
C ALA A 178 -6.21 -7.62 -1.99
N VAL A 179 -5.44 -6.56 -1.73
CA VAL A 179 -5.73 -5.20 -2.23
C VAL A 179 -5.69 -5.16 -3.75
N ALA A 180 -4.64 -5.71 -4.37
CA ALA A 180 -4.51 -5.73 -5.82
C ALA A 180 -5.74 -6.33 -6.52
N ASN A 181 -6.38 -7.32 -5.88
CA ASN A 181 -7.55 -8.03 -6.39
C ASN A 181 -8.91 -7.41 -5.99
N SER A 182 -8.95 -6.45 -5.06
CA SER A 182 -10.21 -5.90 -4.51
C SER A 182 -10.42 -4.40 -4.75
N THR A 183 -9.45 -3.71 -5.37
CA THR A 183 -9.48 -2.25 -5.56
C THR A 183 -10.14 -1.84 -6.89
N ASP A 184 -10.85 -2.72 -7.59
CA ASP A 184 -11.44 -2.38 -8.91
C ASP A 184 -12.58 -1.36 -8.82
N SER A 185 -13.31 -1.34 -7.71
CA SER A 185 -14.39 -0.37 -7.47
C SER A 185 -14.45 0.00 -6.00
N LEU A 186 -13.82 1.12 -5.66
CA LEU A 186 -13.86 1.69 -4.31
C LEU A 186 -14.75 2.94 -4.31
N PRO A 187 -15.81 2.98 -3.48
CA PRO A 187 -16.68 4.15 -3.38
C PRO A 187 -15.88 5.41 -3.03
N GLY A 188 -16.05 6.47 -3.83
CA GLY A 188 -15.41 7.77 -3.59
C GLY A 188 -13.97 7.90 -4.08
N ALA A 189 -13.35 6.84 -4.62
CA ALA A 189 -12.01 6.90 -5.21
C ALA A 189 -12.06 7.17 -6.71
N THR A 190 -11.20 8.06 -7.21
CA THR A 190 -11.08 8.27 -8.66
C THR A 190 -10.30 7.11 -9.32
N PRO A 191 -10.56 6.77 -10.59
CA PRO A 191 -9.79 5.75 -11.31
C PRO A 191 -8.28 6.02 -11.29
N ALA A 192 -7.88 7.29 -11.35
CA ALA A 192 -6.47 7.69 -11.27
C ALA A 192 -5.86 7.43 -9.88
N GLN A 193 -6.62 7.64 -8.80
CA GLN A 193 -6.17 7.26 -7.45
C GLN A 193 -6.01 5.75 -7.32
N ILE A 194 -7.01 4.97 -7.75
CA ILE A 194 -6.96 3.50 -7.75
C ILE A 194 -5.74 3.00 -8.53
N SER A 195 -5.49 3.54 -9.73
CA SER A 195 -4.35 3.16 -10.56
C SER A 195 -3.01 3.44 -9.87
N ARG A 196 -2.83 4.62 -9.26
CA ARG A 196 -1.62 4.96 -8.50
C ARG A 196 -1.42 4.06 -7.28
N THR A 197 -2.48 3.77 -6.54
CA THR A 197 -2.43 2.89 -5.37
C THR A 197 -2.10 1.46 -5.74
N ARG A 198 -2.62 0.95 -6.86
CA ARG A 198 -2.26 -0.38 -7.39
C ARG A 198 -0.79 -0.44 -7.76
N ALA A 199 -0.29 0.54 -8.52
CA ALA A 199 1.12 0.62 -8.90
C ALA A 199 2.04 0.66 -7.67
N LEU A 200 1.70 1.48 -6.67
CA LEU A 200 2.43 1.53 -5.40
C LEU A 200 2.40 0.19 -4.66
N SER A 201 1.25 -0.47 -4.60
CA SER A 201 1.09 -1.76 -3.93
C SER A 201 1.96 -2.83 -4.59
N THR A 202 1.98 -2.91 -5.92
CA THR A 202 2.86 -3.83 -6.67
C THR A 202 4.34 -3.57 -6.40
N GLN A 203 4.78 -2.30 -6.35
CA GLN A 203 6.16 -1.95 -6.04
C GLN A 203 6.55 -2.40 -4.62
N VAL A 204 5.72 -2.08 -3.62
CA VAL A 204 5.99 -2.44 -2.23
C VAL A 204 5.98 -3.96 -2.05
N GLU A 205 5.05 -4.66 -2.70
CA GLU A 205 4.97 -6.12 -2.66
C GLU A 205 6.25 -6.77 -3.19
N ALA A 206 6.81 -6.29 -4.31
CA ALA A 206 8.09 -6.77 -4.84
C ALA A 206 9.24 -6.52 -3.85
N GLU A 207 9.30 -5.34 -3.21
CA GLU A 207 10.30 -5.02 -2.20
C GLU A 207 10.19 -5.92 -0.96
N LEU A 208 8.97 -6.23 -0.49
CA LEU A 208 8.73 -7.13 0.65
C LEU A 208 9.02 -8.59 0.31
N ARG A 209 8.68 -9.06 -0.90
CA ARG A 209 9.05 -10.42 -1.36
C ARG A 209 10.56 -10.61 -1.35
N SER A 210 11.31 -9.63 -1.86
CA SER A 210 12.78 -9.66 -1.85
C SER A 210 13.33 -9.69 -0.42
N GLU A 211 12.79 -8.86 0.48
CA GLU A 211 13.20 -8.84 1.89
C GLU A 211 12.93 -10.19 2.59
N ARG A 212 11.75 -10.76 2.37
CA ARG A 212 11.36 -12.07 2.92
C ARG A 212 12.28 -13.16 2.39
N ALA A 213 12.52 -13.22 1.07
CA ALA A 213 13.43 -14.21 0.48
C ALA A 213 14.87 -14.09 1.01
N ARG A 214 15.32 -12.87 1.33
CA ARG A 214 16.68 -12.64 1.85
C ARG A 214 16.88 -13.17 3.28
N ARG A 215 15.86 -13.12 4.13
CA ARG A 215 16.03 -13.30 5.59
C ARG A 215 15.20 -14.42 6.20
N CYS A 216 14.10 -14.79 5.56
CA CYS A 216 13.18 -15.79 6.08
C CYS A 216 13.49 -17.15 5.48
N ARG A 217 13.51 -18.17 6.34
CA ARG A 217 13.59 -19.56 5.87
C ARG A 217 12.28 -19.92 5.19
N ALA A 218 12.37 -20.62 4.06
CA ALA A 218 11.23 -21.13 3.31
C ALA A 218 10.55 -22.27 4.07
#